data_AF-A0A259CWC3-F1
#
_entry.id   AF-A0A259CWC3-F1
#
_cell.length_a   1.000
_cell.length_b   1.000
_cell.length_c   1.000
_cell.angle_alpha   90.00
_cell.angle_beta   90.00
_cell.angle_gamma   90.00
#
_symmetry.space_group_name_H-M   'P 1'
#
loop_
_entity.id
_entity.type
_entity.pdbx_description
1 polymer ?
#
loop_
_entity_poly.entity_id
_entity_poly.type
_entity_poly.pdbx_seq_one_letter_code
_entity_poly.pdbx_strand_id
1 'polypeptide(L)'
;SIGVGACLNAALLWVGLHRRGALPSCAWFKYLGQLLLALIPFSALLFYASTAHNWIALQDTPWLRIGLLASWLAAAAVIYFGALGLVGIRWQKFLRHAK
;
A
#
# COMPACT_ATOMS: atom_id res chain seq x y z
N SER A 1 -20.47 -1.41 -4.49
CA SER A 1 -19.03 -1.75 -4.59
C SER A 1 -18.67 -2.89 -3.65
N ILE A 2 -18.16 -4.00 -4.20
CA ILE A 2 -17.75 -5.20 -3.44
C ILE A 2 -16.73 -4.86 -2.34
N GLY A 3 -15.86 -3.88 -2.58
CA GLY A 3 -14.85 -3.43 -1.61
C GLY A 3 -15.41 -2.87 -0.30
N VAL A 4 -16.47 -2.07 -0.34
CA VAL A 4 -17.08 -1.51 0.89
C VAL A 4 -17.74 -2.61 1.73
N GLY A 5 -18.42 -3.56 1.07
CA GLY A 5 -18.99 -4.72 1.74
C GLY A 5 -17.92 -5.61 2.39
N ALA A 6 -16.79 -5.82 1.70
CA ALA A 6 -15.66 -6.59 2.25
C ALA A 6 -15.04 -5.90 3.48
N CYS A 7 -14.83 -4.58 3.43
CA CYS A 7 -14.31 -3.82 4.57
C CYS A 7 -15.28 -3.87 5.76
N LEU A 8 -16.58 -3.71 5.52
CA LEU A 8 -17.59 -3.81 6.56
C LEU A 8 -17.62 -5.20 7.19
N ASN A 9 -17.60 -6.26 6.37
CA ASN A 9 -17.56 -7.64 6.84
C ASN A 9 -16.30 -7.92 7.69
N ALA A 10 -15.12 -7.46 7.24
CA ALA A 10 -13.88 -7.60 8.00
C ALA A 10 -13.93 -6.85 9.34
N ALA A 11 -14.53 -5.65 9.35
CA ALA A 11 -14.71 -4.87 10.57
C ALA A 11 -15.66 -5.56 11.57
N LEU A 12 -16.81 -6.07 11.11
CA LEU A 12 -17.76 -6.80 11.95
C LEU A 12 -17.13 -8.09 12.52
N LEU A 13 -16.39 -8.83 11.70
CA LEU A 13 -15.67 -10.03 12.14
C LEU A 13 -14.61 -9.69 13.19
N TRP A 14 -13.83 -8.63 12.96
CA TRP A 14 -12.83 -8.16 13.93
C TRP A 14 -13.46 -7.77 15.27
N VAL A 15 -14.55 -7.01 15.24
CA VAL A 15 -15.30 -6.63 16.45
C VAL A 15 -15.81 -7.87 17.19
N GLY A 16 -16.36 -8.85 16.46
CA GLY A 16 -16.85 -10.11 17.01
C GLY A 16 -15.75 -10.94 17.68
N LEU A 17 -14.59 -11.08 17.04
CA LEU A 17 -13.43 -11.81 17.56
C LEU A 17 -12.81 -11.11 18.77
N HIS A 18 -12.72 -9.77 18.73
CA HIS A 18 -12.21 -8.97 19.85
C HIS A 18 -13.09 -9.16 21.10
N ARG A 19 -14.42 -9.10 20.94
CA ARG A 19 -15.38 -9.32 22.03
C ARG A 19 -15.28 -10.71 22.64
N ARG A 20 -14.89 -11.71 21.86
CA ARG A 20 -14.72 -13.10 22.31
C ARG A 20 -13.34 -13.39 22.91
N GLY A 21 -12.44 -12.39 22.98
CA GLY A 21 -11.06 -12.59 23.45
C GLY A 21 -10.23 -13.53 22.56
N ALA A 22 -10.69 -13.81 21.34
CA ALA A 22 -10.05 -14.75 20.42
C ALA A 22 -8.94 -14.10 19.56
N LEU A 23 -8.68 -12.81 19.76
CA LEU A 23 -7.59 -12.10 19.08
C LEU A 23 -6.29 -12.21 19.89
N PRO A 24 -5.17 -12.58 19.26
CA PRO A 24 -3.87 -12.60 19.92
C PRO A 24 -3.42 -11.19 20.31
N SER A 25 -2.61 -11.08 21.37
CA SER A 25 -1.95 -9.83 21.74
C SER A 25 -0.90 -9.48 20.68
N CYS A 26 -1.24 -8.52 19.82
CA CYS A 26 -0.40 -8.08 18.72
C CYS A 26 -0.17 -6.58 18.81
N ALA A 27 1.06 -6.14 18.52
CA ALA A 27 1.45 -4.73 18.49
C ALA A 27 0.96 -4.01 17.23
N TRP A 28 -0.34 -4.10 16.95
CA TRP A 28 -0.99 -3.56 15.75
C TRP A 28 -0.76 -2.06 15.57
N PHE A 29 -0.82 -1.28 16.66
CA PHE A 29 -0.59 0.16 16.60
C PHE A 29 0.82 0.52 16.14
N LYS A 30 1.84 -0.20 16.62
CA LYS A 30 3.22 0.00 16.17
C LYS A 30 3.34 -0.30 14.68
N TYR A 31 2.82 -1.46 14.24
CA TYR A 31 2.84 -1.84 12.83
C TYR A 31 2.10 -0.84 11.94
N LEU A 32 0.92 -0.37 12.37
CA LEU A 32 0.13 0.60 11.63
C LEU A 32 0.85 1.95 11.53
N GLY A 33 1.43 2.45 12.62
CA GLY A 33 2.22 3.68 12.61
C GLY A 33 3.44 3.58 11.69
N GLN A 34 4.13 2.44 11.73
CA GLN A 34 5.22 2.14 10.83
C GLN A 34 4.80 2.15 9.34
N LEU A 35 3.66 1.50 9.04
CA LEU A 35 3.12 1.46 7.68
C LEU A 35 2.69 2.85 7.19
N LEU A 36 2.01 3.64 8.04
CA LEU A 36 1.60 5.00 7.70
C LEU A 36 2.81 5.90 7.40
N LEU A 37 3.87 5.79 8.21
CA LEU A 37 5.11 6.54 7.97
C LEU A 37 5.75 6.16 6.63
N ALA A 38 5.78 4.86 6.29
CA ALA A 38 6.31 4.39 5.01
C ALA A 38 5.48 4.85 3.79
N LEU A 39 4.17 5.10 3.99
CA LEU A 39 3.28 5.58 2.93
C LEU A 39 3.48 7.07 2.60
N ILE A 40 4.09 7.88 3.47
CA ILE A 40 4.32 9.31 3.23
C ILE A 40 5.19 9.56 1.98
N PRO A 41 6.41 9.02 1.87
CA PRO A 41 7.23 9.24 0.67
C PRO A 41 6.61 8.60 -0.58
N PHE A 42 5.90 7.47 -0.42
CA PHE A 42 5.20 6.81 -1.51
C PHE A 42 4.05 7.67 -2.07
N SER A 43 3.21 8.24 -1.20
CA SER A 43 2.10 9.10 -1.62
C SER A 43 2.60 10.41 -2.23
N ALA A 44 3.67 10.99 -1.67
CA ALA A 44 4.31 12.19 -2.23
C ALA A 44 4.82 11.95 -3.66
N LEU A 45 5.46 10.80 -3.92
CA LEU A 45 5.92 10.44 -5.26
C LEU A 45 4.76 10.32 -6.24
N LEU A 46 3.70 9.58 -5.88
CA LEU A 46 2.55 9.37 -6.76
C LEU A 46 1.76 10.66 -7.00
N PHE A 47 1.65 11.52 -5.98
CA PHE A 47 1.05 12.84 -6.11
C PHE A 47 1.83 13.69 -7.11
N TYR A 48 3.16 13.71 -7.01
CA TYR A 48 4.01 14.39 -7.98
C TYR A 48 3.89 13.80 -9.39
N ALA A 49 3.91 12.47 -9.52
CA ALA A 49 3.74 11.78 -10.80
C ALA A 49 2.41 12.16 -11.48
N SER A 50 1.35 12.37 -10.71
CA SER A 50 0.03 12.77 -11.23
C SER A 50 0.05 14.13 -11.94
N THR A 51 0.96 15.02 -11.56
CA THR A 51 1.07 16.39 -12.11
C THR A 51 2.31 16.59 -13.00
N ALA A 52 3.26 15.66 -13.02
CA ALA A 52 4.50 15.75 -13.78
C ALA A 52 4.32 15.73 -15.31
N HIS A 53 3.23 15.15 -15.81
CA HIS A 53 2.95 15.02 -17.24
C HIS A 53 1.51 15.39 -17.57
N ASN A 54 1.28 15.94 -18.77
CA ASN A 54 -0.07 16.04 -19.30
C ASN A 54 -0.54 14.66 -19.79
N TRP A 55 -0.98 13.84 -18.84
CA TRP A 55 -1.44 12.47 -19.08
C TRP A 55 -2.60 12.38 -20.08
N ILE A 56 -3.39 13.45 -20.21
CA ILE A 56 -4.51 13.54 -21.16
C ILE A 56 -3.96 13.73 -22.57
N ALA A 57 -3.05 14.69 -22.78
CA ALA A 57 -2.42 14.92 -24.08
C ALA A 57 -1.59 13.71 -24.55
N LEU A 58 -1.09 12.90 -23.62
CA LEU A 58 -0.34 11.68 -23.93
C LEU A 58 -1.16 10.55 -24.56
N GLN A 59 -2.48 10.74 -24.74
CA GLN A 59 -3.32 9.79 -25.48
C GLN A 59 -2.87 9.59 -26.93
N ASP A 60 -2.27 10.61 -27.55
CA ASP A 60 -1.79 10.56 -28.93
C ASP A 60 -0.48 9.74 -29.08
N THR A 61 0.20 9.46 -27.96
CA THR A 61 1.48 8.73 -27.91
C THR A 61 1.44 7.59 -26.88
N PRO A 62 0.66 6.51 -27.14
CA PRO A 62 0.35 5.50 -26.13
C PRO A 62 1.58 4.74 -25.60
N TRP A 63 2.58 4.48 -26.45
CA TRP A 63 3.81 3.82 -26.02
C TRP A 63 4.62 4.67 -25.03
N LEU A 64 4.69 5.98 -25.26
CA LEU A 64 5.35 6.91 -24.34
C LEU A 64 4.59 6.95 -23.01
N ARG A 65 3.27 6.97 -23.05
CA ARG A 65 2.42 6.90 -21.84
C ARG A 65 2.65 5.63 -21.04
N ILE A 66 2.73 4.47 -21.69
CA ILE A 66 3.01 3.19 -21.02
C ILE A 66 4.42 3.22 -20.41
N GLY A 67 5.44 3.69 -21.15
CA GLY A 67 6.80 3.80 -20.66
C GLY A 67 6.91 4.68 -19.40
N LEU A 68 6.26 5.84 -19.40
CA LEU A 68 6.22 6.74 -18.24
C LEU A 68 5.45 6.13 -17.07
N LEU A 69 4.31 5.49 -17.32
CA LEU A 69 3.58 4.79 -16.25
C LEU A 69 4.42 3.67 -15.64
N ALA A 70 5.11 2.88 -16.46
CA ALA A 70 5.99 1.82 -16.00
C ALA A 70 7.16 2.37 -15.17
N SER A 71 7.79 3.48 -15.58
CA SER A 71 8.87 4.10 -14.82
C SER A 71 8.39 4.65 -13.49
N TRP A 72 7.23 5.31 -13.45
CA TRP A 72 6.64 5.81 -12.21
C TRP A 72 6.26 4.67 -11.27
N LEU A 73 5.71 3.57 -11.79
CA LEU A 73 5.37 2.39 -10.99
C LEU A 73 6.61 1.70 -10.43
N ALA A 74 7.68 1.59 -11.22
CA ALA A 74 8.96 1.05 -10.76
C ALA A 74 9.57 1.92 -9.66
N ALA A 75 9.59 3.24 -9.84
CA ALA A 75 10.04 4.17 -8.80
C ALA A 75 9.19 4.07 -7.53
N ALA A 76 7.86 3.97 -7.67
CA ALA A 76 6.94 3.80 -6.55
C ALA A 76 7.19 2.49 -5.79
N ALA A 77 7.47 1.39 -6.50
CA ALA A 77 7.84 0.12 -5.88
C ALA A 77 9.15 0.24 -5.07
N VAL A 78 10.19 0.86 -5.64
CA VAL A 78 11.46 1.09 -4.95
C VAL A 78 11.26 1.93 -3.69
N ILE A 79 10.51 3.04 -3.76
CA ILE A 79 10.24 3.89 -2.61
C ILE A 79 9.41 3.14 -1.56
N TYR A 80 8.38 2.41 -1.96
CA TYR A 80 7.53 1.65 -1.05
C TYR A 80 8.32 0.60 -0.27
N PHE A 81 9.05 -0.28 -0.97
CA PHE A 81 9.83 -1.33 -0.32
C PHE A 81 11.03 -0.78 0.45
N GLY A 82 11.65 0.29 -0.05
CA GLY A 82 12.72 1.00 0.67
C GLY A 82 12.22 1.59 1.98
N ALA A 83 11.08 2.30 1.95
CA ALA A 83 10.47 2.89 3.15
C ALA A 83 10.01 1.82 4.16
N LEU A 84 9.40 0.73 3.70
CA LEU A 84 9.08 -0.41 4.57
C LEU A 84 10.33 -1.00 5.24
N GLY A 85 11.42 -1.14 4.48
CA GLY A 85 12.70 -1.62 4.99
C GLY A 85 13.29 -0.69 6.06
N LEU A 86 13.28 0.63 5.81
CA LEU A 86 13.77 1.65 6.75
C LEU A 86 12.97 1.66 8.05
N VAL A 87 11.66 1.51 7.97
CA VAL A 87 10.78 1.52 9.14
C VAL A 87 10.80 0.15 9.87
N GLY A 88 11.49 -0.85 9.32
CA GLY A 88 11.73 -2.15 9.96
C GLY A 88 10.63 -3.19 9.70
N ILE A 89 9.73 -2.93 8.74
CA ILE A 89 8.75 -3.92 8.28
C ILE A 89 9.45 -4.89 7.33
N ARG A 90 9.75 -6.09 7.83
CA ARG A 90 10.37 -7.16 7.04
C ARG A 90 9.32 -7.87 6.18
N TRP A 91 9.22 -7.52 4.91
CA TRP A 91 8.31 -8.14 3.94
C TRP A 91 8.48 -9.68 3.84
N GLN A 92 9.69 -10.19 4.08
CA GLN A 92 10.02 -11.62 4.09
C GLN A 92 9.24 -12.42 5.15
N LYS A 93 8.75 -11.78 6.23
CA LYS A 93 7.94 -12.47 7.23
C LYS A 93 6.55 -12.84 6.69
N PHE A 94 6.04 -12.12 5.70
CA PHE A 94 4.74 -12.43 5.08
C PHE A 94 4.81 -13.67 4.17
N LEU A 95 5.97 -13.95 3.57
CA LEU A 95 6.16 -15.13 2.71
C LEU A 95 6.18 -16.45 3.51
N ARG A 96 6.36 -16.39 4.83
CA ARG A 96 6.63 -17.58 5.67
C ARG A 96 5.36 -18.23 6.25
N HIS A 97 4.16 -17.75 5.88
CA HIS A 97 2.88 -18.24 6.44
C HIS A 97 1.86 -18.71 5.39
N ALA A 98 2.27 -18.94 4.14
CA ALA A 98 1.51 -19.80 3.24
C ALA A 98 1.91 -21.26 3.51
N LYS A 99 1.23 -21.90 4.46
CA LYS A 99 1.20 -23.36 4.58
C LYS A 99 -0.19 -23.84 4.20
#